data_AF-A0A4R7WD60-F1
#
_entry.id   AF-A0A4R7WD60-F1
#
_cell.length_a   1.000
_cell.length_b   1.000
_cell.length_c   1.000
_cell.angle_alpha   90.00
_cell.angle_beta   90.00
_cell.angle_gamma   90.00
#
_symmetry.space_group_name_H-M   'P 1'
#
loop_
_entity.id
_entity.type
_entity.pdbx_description
1 polymer ?
#
loop_
_entity_poly.entity_id
_entity_poly.type
_entity_poly.pdbx_seq_one_letter_code
_entity_poly.pdbx_strand_id
1 'polypeptide(L)'
;MDVEPTPAHRTAEVESTKTMIDRVEELFDIKPDRLIGDTAYGTAPMLAWMVEEKDIEPHVPVWDKTERKGDSFSISDFHWNKDAEEYRCPAGKALRSEWRAFKNLRSHVTKANTINFRSSQTDCATCPMKAKCCPNTAVRKIARSVHEAARDVARQIAKTPEYVRSRHERKKVEMLFAHLKRILKLDRLRLRGMSGATDEFTLAAAVQNLRRLAKLSSHGPPTTG
;
A
#
# COMPACT_ATOMS: atom_id res chain seq x y z
N MET A 1 13.31 -16.33 5.81
CA MET A 1 13.84 -16.78 4.51
C MET A 1 14.74 -15.73 3.91
N ASP A 2 14.55 -14.45 4.25
CA ASP A 2 15.44 -13.37 3.84
C ASP A 2 15.43 -12.22 4.86
N VAL A 3 16.42 -11.33 4.80
CA VAL A 3 16.51 -10.09 5.57
C VAL A 3 17.27 -9.04 4.77
N GLU A 4 16.70 -7.83 4.66
CA GLU A 4 17.35 -6.71 3.96
C GLU A 4 17.36 -5.49 4.89
N PRO A 5 18.53 -5.10 5.44
CA PRO A 5 18.63 -3.84 6.17
C PRO A 5 18.54 -2.67 5.20
N THR A 6 17.89 -1.60 5.62
CA THR A 6 17.78 -0.38 4.84
C THR A 6 18.26 0.84 5.63
N PRO A 7 18.67 1.92 4.95
CA PRO A 7 18.71 3.23 5.58
C PRO A 7 17.35 3.58 6.17
N ALA A 8 17.32 4.46 7.17
CA ALA A 8 16.09 4.97 7.79
C ALA A 8 15.34 5.94 6.86
N HIS A 9 14.90 5.43 5.72
CA HIS A 9 14.24 6.16 4.65
C HIS A 9 13.10 5.30 4.09
N ARG A 10 11.86 5.77 4.25
CA ARG A 10 10.64 5.02 3.91
C ARG A 10 10.66 4.44 2.50
N THR A 11 11.15 5.17 1.50
CA THR A 11 11.19 4.64 0.13
C THR A 11 12.14 3.44 0.03
N ALA A 12 13.25 3.45 0.76
CA ALA A 12 14.17 2.32 0.78
C ALA A 12 13.53 1.10 1.46
N GLU A 13 12.75 1.30 2.52
CA GLU A 13 12.01 0.22 3.21
C GLU A 13 10.91 -0.41 2.33
N VAL A 14 10.25 0.40 1.50
CA VAL A 14 9.23 -0.10 0.55
C VAL A 14 9.88 -0.88 -0.59
N GLU A 15 10.97 -0.35 -1.17
CA GLU A 15 11.68 -1.05 -2.25
C GLU A 15 12.39 -2.32 -1.78
N SER A 16 12.92 -2.36 -0.54
CA SER A 16 13.55 -3.58 -0.01
C SER A 16 12.58 -4.75 0.08
N THR A 17 11.28 -4.49 0.27
CA THR A 17 10.27 -5.55 0.26
C THR A 17 10.17 -6.23 -1.10
N LYS A 18 10.28 -5.46 -2.20
CA LYS A 18 10.31 -6.04 -3.54
C LYS A 18 11.55 -6.89 -3.74
N THR A 19 12.72 -6.33 -3.40
CA THR A 19 14.00 -7.05 -3.45
C THR A 19 13.95 -8.36 -2.68
N MET A 20 13.39 -8.35 -1.47
CA MET A 20 13.28 -9.56 -0.65
C MET A 20 12.35 -10.60 -1.26
N ILE A 21 11.21 -10.17 -1.82
CA ILE A 21 10.26 -11.10 -2.46
C ILE A 21 10.86 -11.70 -3.73
N ASP A 22 11.45 -10.87 -4.59
CA ASP A 22 12.09 -11.33 -5.83
C ASP A 22 13.20 -12.34 -5.53
N ARG A 23 14.05 -12.06 -4.54
CA ARG A 23 15.14 -12.95 -4.13
C ARG A 23 14.63 -14.26 -3.53
N VAL A 24 13.56 -14.23 -2.74
CA VAL A 24 12.98 -15.47 -2.17
C VAL A 24 12.31 -16.32 -3.25
N GLU A 25 11.62 -15.67 -4.20
CA GLU A 25 11.01 -16.33 -5.35
C GLU A 25 12.08 -16.99 -6.23
N GLU A 26 13.15 -16.27 -6.57
CA GLU A 26 14.25 -16.80 -7.38
C GLU A 26 15.00 -17.95 -6.69
N LEU A 27 15.29 -17.83 -5.39
CA LEU A 27 16.13 -18.81 -4.69
C LEU A 27 15.37 -20.05 -4.21
N PHE A 28 14.08 -19.90 -3.90
CA PHE A 28 13.31 -20.95 -3.23
C PHE A 28 12.02 -21.35 -3.94
N ASP A 29 11.65 -20.69 -5.04
CA ASP A 29 10.37 -20.88 -5.74
C ASP A 29 9.16 -20.69 -4.79
N ILE A 30 9.29 -19.72 -3.88
CA ILE A 30 8.27 -19.38 -2.89
C ILE A 30 7.85 -17.93 -3.09
N LYS A 31 6.55 -17.73 -3.31
CA LYS A 31 5.91 -16.41 -3.37
C LYS A 31 4.76 -16.37 -2.36
N PRO A 32 4.61 -15.29 -1.57
CA PRO A 32 3.50 -15.20 -0.63
C PRO A 32 2.19 -14.89 -1.36
N ASP A 33 1.09 -15.58 -1.01
CA ASP A 33 -0.24 -15.26 -1.56
C ASP A 33 -0.74 -13.87 -1.11
N ARG A 34 -0.27 -13.41 0.06
CA ARG A 34 -0.64 -12.12 0.63
C ARG A 34 0.51 -11.42 1.32
N LEU A 35 0.54 -10.09 1.22
CA LEU A 35 1.49 -9.25 1.93
C LEU A 35 0.79 -8.43 3.01
N ILE A 36 1.29 -8.52 4.25
CA ILE A 36 0.79 -7.74 5.38
C ILE A 36 1.78 -6.62 5.69
N GLY A 37 1.31 -5.38 5.69
CA GLY A 37 2.14 -4.19 5.90
C GLY A 37 1.38 -3.08 6.61
N ASP A 38 2.11 -2.07 7.09
CA ASP A 38 1.50 -0.83 7.55
C ASP A 38 1.21 0.12 6.38
N THR A 39 0.60 1.28 6.67
CA THR A 39 0.20 2.24 5.64
C THR A 39 1.36 2.71 4.74
N ALA A 40 2.63 2.67 5.19
CA ALA A 40 3.77 3.08 4.38
C ALA A 40 3.92 2.23 3.10
N TYR A 41 3.52 0.96 3.15
CA TYR A 41 3.50 0.05 2.01
C TYR A 41 2.27 0.25 1.11
N GLY A 42 1.27 1.02 1.53
CA GLY A 42 0.02 1.24 0.82
C GLY A 42 0.07 2.29 -0.28
N THR A 43 1.26 2.60 -0.81
CA THR A 43 1.40 3.57 -1.90
C THR A 43 0.88 2.98 -3.22
N ALA A 44 0.35 3.82 -4.10
CA ALA A 44 -0.25 3.36 -5.35
C ALA A 44 0.70 2.50 -6.22
N PRO A 45 1.98 2.86 -6.41
CA PRO A 45 2.92 2.01 -7.17
C PRO A 45 3.21 0.68 -6.48
N MET A 46 3.31 0.65 -5.14
CA MET A 46 3.55 -0.61 -4.42
C MET A 46 2.35 -1.55 -4.50
N LEU A 47 1.14 -1.01 -4.40
CA LEU A 47 -0.09 -1.79 -4.55
C LEU A 47 -0.23 -2.34 -5.97
N ALA A 48 0.11 -1.56 -6.99
CA ALA A 48 0.15 -2.06 -8.37
C ALA A 48 1.17 -3.18 -8.54
N TRP A 49 2.38 -3.02 -8.02
CA TRP A 49 3.38 -4.08 -8.06
C TRP A 49 2.88 -5.37 -7.40
N MET A 50 2.24 -5.28 -6.22
CA MET A 50 1.66 -6.46 -5.56
C MET A 50 0.56 -7.11 -6.42
N VAL A 51 -0.42 -6.33 -6.88
CA VAL A 51 -1.64 -6.87 -7.52
C VAL A 51 -1.42 -7.23 -8.99
N GLU A 52 -0.80 -6.34 -9.75
CA GLU A 52 -0.71 -6.40 -11.21
C GLU A 52 0.52 -7.18 -11.68
N GLU A 53 1.65 -7.07 -10.97
CA GLU A 53 2.91 -7.71 -11.37
C GLU A 53 3.16 -9.03 -10.65
N LYS A 54 2.85 -9.11 -9.34
CA LYS A 54 3.19 -10.27 -8.51
C LYS A 54 2.02 -11.17 -8.16
N ASP A 55 0.78 -10.78 -8.43
CA ASP A 55 -0.42 -11.54 -8.02
C ASP A 55 -0.40 -11.85 -6.51
N ILE A 56 -0.14 -10.82 -5.70
CA ILE A 56 -0.08 -10.87 -4.24
C ILE A 56 -1.21 -10.01 -3.68
N GLU A 57 -2.02 -10.56 -2.78
CA GLU A 57 -3.09 -9.81 -2.12
C GLU A 57 -2.53 -8.74 -1.17
N PRO A 58 -2.85 -7.44 -1.38
CA PRO A 58 -2.35 -6.37 -0.52
C PRO A 58 -3.17 -6.25 0.76
N HIS A 59 -2.74 -6.91 1.84
CA HIS A 59 -3.27 -6.71 3.20
C HIS A 59 -2.59 -5.51 3.86
N VAL A 60 -2.74 -4.35 3.22
CA VAL A 60 -2.07 -3.11 3.58
C VAL A 60 -3.08 -1.95 3.54
N PRO A 61 -3.16 -1.08 4.55
CA PRO A 61 -3.99 0.11 4.47
C PRO A 61 -3.56 1.00 3.30
N VAL A 62 -4.50 1.43 2.46
CA VAL A 62 -4.19 2.33 1.33
C VAL A 62 -3.68 3.67 1.88
N TRP A 63 -2.54 4.12 1.36
CA TRP A 63 -2.05 5.48 1.60
C TRP A 63 -2.92 6.44 0.79
N ASP A 64 -3.96 6.98 1.41
CA ASP A 64 -4.86 7.95 0.78
C ASP A 64 -4.68 9.35 1.38
N LYS A 65 -4.28 10.31 0.53
CA LYS A 65 -4.22 11.75 0.90
C LYS A 65 -5.45 12.52 0.40
N THR A 66 -6.44 11.85 -0.16
CA THR A 66 -7.58 12.51 -0.83
C THR A 66 -8.77 12.73 0.08
N GLU A 67 -8.78 12.14 1.29
CA GLU A 67 -9.79 12.44 2.31
C GLU A 67 -9.73 13.91 2.72
N ARG A 68 -10.88 14.58 2.66
CA ARG A 68 -11.02 15.97 3.09
C ARG A 68 -11.62 16.00 4.48
N LYS A 69 -11.05 16.85 5.34
CA LYS A 69 -11.61 17.12 6.67
C LYS A 69 -12.77 18.12 6.54
N GLY A 70 -13.89 17.86 7.21
CA GLY A 70 -15.08 18.71 7.21
C GLY A 70 -16.26 18.13 6.42
N ASP A 71 -17.32 18.92 6.25
CA ASP A 71 -18.57 18.48 5.62
C ASP A 71 -18.54 18.49 4.08
N SER A 72 -17.39 18.77 3.46
CA SER A 72 -17.27 18.79 2.00
C SER A 72 -17.27 17.38 1.41
N PHE A 73 -17.86 17.20 0.23
CA PHE A 73 -17.82 15.89 -0.44
C PHE A 73 -16.38 15.39 -0.62
N SER A 74 -16.16 14.14 -0.26
CA SER A 74 -14.95 13.33 -0.43
C SER A 74 -14.87 12.77 -1.86
N ILE A 75 -13.83 11.98 -2.17
CA ILE A 75 -13.78 11.26 -3.45
C ILE A 75 -14.78 10.08 -3.49
N SER A 76 -15.09 9.47 -2.35
CA SER A 76 -16.04 8.35 -2.26
C SER A 76 -17.48 8.74 -2.55
N ASP A 77 -17.81 10.04 -2.48
CA ASP A 77 -19.12 10.56 -2.90
C ASP A 77 -19.24 10.65 -4.43
N PHE A 78 -18.17 10.39 -5.19
CA PHE A 78 -18.15 10.43 -6.64
C PHE A 78 -18.09 9.02 -7.20
N HIS A 79 -18.94 8.74 -8.18
CA HIS A 79 -18.99 7.44 -8.83
C HIS A 79 -18.03 7.40 -10.02
N TRP A 80 -17.15 6.40 -10.08
CA TRP A 80 -16.28 6.16 -11.23
C TRP A 80 -17.02 5.33 -12.29
N ASN A 81 -17.16 5.87 -13.50
CA ASN A 81 -17.64 5.11 -14.65
C ASN A 81 -16.43 4.68 -15.50
N LYS A 82 -16.19 3.37 -15.56
CA LYS A 82 -15.05 2.79 -16.29
C LYS A 82 -15.20 2.91 -17.81
N ASP A 83 -16.40 2.69 -18.34
CA ASP A 83 -16.65 2.66 -19.78
C ASP A 83 -16.50 4.04 -20.43
N ALA A 84 -16.90 5.09 -19.71
CA ALA A 84 -16.81 6.47 -20.15
C ALA A 84 -15.56 7.21 -19.64
N GLU A 85 -14.69 6.52 -18.87
CA GLU A 85 -13.52 7.08 -18.19
C GLU A 85 -13.80 8.43 -17.51
N GLU A 86 -14.86 8.51 -16.71
CA GLU A 86 -15.27 9.76 -16.05
C GLU A 86 -15.78 9.53 -14.63
N TYR A 87 -15.66 10.54 -13.78
CA TYR A 87 -16.38 10.55 -12.52
C TYR A 87 -17.73 11.23 -12.69
N ARG A 88 -18.77 10.71 -12.00
CA ARG A 88 -20.03 11.41 -11.79
C ARG A 88 -20.10 11.95 -10.38
N CYS A 89 -20.42 13.24 -10.24
CA CYS A 89 -20.66 13.84 -8.94
C CYS A 89 -22.04 13.44 -8.38
N PRO A 90 -22.34 13.72 -7.10
CA PRO A 90 -23.65 13.46 -6.50
C PRO A 90 -24.84 14.11 -7.23
N ALA A 91 -24.62 15.20 -7.96
CA ALA A 91 -25.62 15.85 -8.81
C ALA A 91 -25.70 15.27 -10.24
N GLY A 92 -25.04 14.14 -10.51
CA GLY A 92 -25.03 13.44 -11.80
C GLY A 92 -24.12 14.04 -12.89
N LYS A 93 -23.45 15.16 -12.62
CA LYS A 93 -22.59 15.85 -13.61
C LYS A 93 -21.24 15.15 -13.76
N ALA A 94 -20.73 15.11 -14.99
CA ALA A 94 -19.47 14.46 -15.33
C ALA A 94 -18.24 15.30 -14.92
N LEU A 95 -17.17 14.60 -14.57
CA LEU A 95 -15.82 15.13 -14.42
C LEU A 95 -14.92 14.35 -15.36
N ARG A 96 -14.31 15.05 -16.32
CA ARG A 96 -13.49 14.46 -17.39
C ARG A 96 -12.06 14.95 -17.31
N SER A 97 -11.12 14.14 -17.76
CA SER A 97 -9.73 14.53 -17.98
C SER A 97 -9.61 15.51 -19.16
N GLU A 98 -10.42 15.28 -20.20
CA GLU A 98 -10.57 16.15 -21.36
C GLU A 98 -12.03 16.48 -21.64
N TRP A 99 -12.31 17.76 -21.88
CA TRP A 99 -13.64 18.24 -22.30
C TRP A 99 -13.75 18.52 -23.80
N ARG A 100 -12.63 18.46 -24.51
CA ARG A 100 -12.55 18.73 -25.96
C ARG A 100 -11.86 17.54 -26.61
N ALA A 101 -12.35 17.13 -27.79
CA ALA A 101 -11.64 16.17 -28.61
C ALA A 101 -10.39 16.84 -29.20
N PHE A 102 -9.21 16.34 -28.87
CA PHE A 102 -7.96 16.75 -29.51
C PHE A 102 -7.59 15.76 -30.61
N LYS A 103 -7.01 16.25 -31.72
CA LYS A 103 -6.50 15.38 -32.81
C LYS A 103 -5.40 14.42 -32.35
N ASN A 104 -4.62 14.83 -31.35
CA ASN A 104 -3.53 14.02 -30.79
C ASN A 104 -3.91 13.61 -29.37
N LEU A 105 -3.89 12.30 -29.10
CA LEU A 105 -4.16 11.75 -27.78
C LEU A 105 -3.05 12.18 -26.81
N ARG A 106 -3.44 12.74 -25.67
CA ARG A 106 -2.52 13.12 -24.58
C ARG A 106 -2.73 12.16 -23.43
N SER A 107 -1.65 11.72 -22.79
CA SER A 107 -1.76 10.81 -21.64
C SER A 107 -2.39 11.46 -20.40
N HIS A 108 -2.28 12.79 -20.25
CA HIS A 108 -2.67 13.56 -19.04
C HIS A 108 -2.04 13.10 -17.73
N VAL A 109 -1.12 12.15 -17.78
CA VAL A 109 -0.41 11.64 -16.62
C VAL A 109 0.56 12.72 -16.16
N THR A 110 0.33 13.20 -14.94
CA THR A 110 1.23 14.16 -14.29
C THR A 110 2.50 13.46 -13.81
N LYS A 111 3.53 14.23 -13.43
CA LYS A 111 4.75 13.70 -12.78
C LYS A 111 4.48 12.89 -11.50
N ALA A 112 3.29 13.03 -10.91
CA ALA A 112 2.86 12.29 -9.73
C ALA A 112 2.11 10.99 -10.06
N ASN A 113 2.13 10.52 -11.32
CA ASN A 113 1.40 9.34 -11.80
C ASN A 113 -0.11 9.41 -11.49
N THR A 114 -0.68 10.59 -11.73
CA THR A 114 -2.13 10.84 -11.60
C THR A 114 -2.68 11.54 -12.82
N ILE A 115 -3.95 11.28 -13.11
CA ILE A 115 -4.76 11.95 -14.13
C ILE A 115 -5.77 12.86 -13.42
N ASN A 116 -5.87 14.12 -13.87
CA ASN A 116 -6.78 15.10 -13.27
C ASN A 116 -8.13 15.12 -13.99
N PHE A 117 -9.20 14.77 -13.28
CA PHE A 117 -10.58 14.89 -13.72
C PHE A 117 -11.20 16.18 -13.18
N ARG A 118 -11.82 16.98 -14.05
CA ARG A 118 -12.41 18.28 -13.69
C ARG A 118 -13.87 18.35 -14.11
N SER A 119 -14.70 18.96 -13.27
CA SER A 119 -16.08 19.27 -13.64
C SER A 119 -16.13 20.46 -14.60
N SER A 120 -17.25 20.60 -15.32
CA SER A 120 -17.52 21.81 -16.08
C SER A 120 -17.76 23.01 -15.15
N GLN A 121 -17.18 24.16 -15.47
CA GLN A 121 -17.39 25.40 -14.74
C GLN A 121 -18.83 25.89 -14.86
N THR A 122 -19.46 25.70 -16.01
CA THR A 122 -20.86 26.12 -16.24
C THR A 122 -21.81 25.29 -15.39
N ASP A 123 -21.60 23.98 -15.31
CA ASP A 123 -22.39 23.09 -14.44
C ASP A 123 -22.20 23.43 -12.96
N CYS A 124 -20.97 23.75 -12.54
CA CYS A 124 -20.70 24.10 -11.14
C CYS A 124 -21.19 25.50 -10.75
N ALA A 125 -21.30 26.44 -11.70
CA ALA A 125 -21.69 27.81 -11.41
C ALA A 125 -23.11 27.92 -10.84
N THR A 126 -24.04 27.12 -11.37
CA THR A 126 -25.47 27.11 -10.98
C THR A 126 -25.84 25.92 -10.08
N CYS A 127 -24.88 25.08 -9.69
CA CYS A 127 -25.16 23.88 -8.93
C CYS A 127 -25.54 24.19 -7.46
N PRO A 128 -26.69 23.69 -6.97
CA PRO A 128 -27.12 23.93 -5.58
C PRO A 128 -26.17 23.29 -4.56
N MET A 129 -25.45 22.24 -4.96
CA MET A 129 -24.49 21.54 -4.10
C MET A 129 -23.07 22.16 -4.12
N LYS A 130 -22.86 23.30 -4.79
CA LYS A 130 -21.52 23.92 -4.95
C LYS A 130 -20.84 24.19 -3.61
N ALA A 131 -21.57 24.72 -2.62
CA ALA A 131 -21.03 25.03 -1.30
C ALA A 131 -20.45 23.78 -0.60
N LYS A 132 -21.07 22.61 -0.78
CA LYS A 132 -20.59 21.34 -0.22
C LYS A 132 -19.54 20.65 -1.12
N CYS A 133 -19.65 20.80 -2.43
CA CYS A 133 -18.82 20.10 -3.41
C CYS A 133 -17.45 20.79 -3.64
N CYS A 134 -17.45 22.09 -3.90
CA CYS A 134 -16.26 22.87 -4.21
C CYS A 134 -16.43 24.32 -3.72
N PRO A 135 -16.45 24.55 -2.39
CA PRO A 135 -16.70 25.88 -1.81
C PRO A 135 -15.66 26.92 -2.23
N ASN A 136 -14.39 26.51 -2.28
CA ASN A 136 -13.24 27.40 -2.47
C ASN A 136 -12.71 27.42 -3.91
N THR A 137 -13.35 26.72 -4.84
CA THR A 137 -12.87 26.60 -6.23
C THR A 137 -14.01 26.68 -7.22
N ALA A 138 -13.75 27.23 -8.42
CA ALA A 138 -14.76 27.36 -9.47
C ALA A 138 -15.27 26.00 -10.00
N VAL A 139 -14.42 24.97 -9.94
CA VAL A 139 -14.69 23.61 -10.39
C VAL A 139 -14.21 22.60 -9.36
N ARG A 140 -14.80 21.40 -9.38
CA ARG A 140 -14.31 20.23 -8.66
C ARG A 140 -13.17 19.60 -9.46
N LYS A 141 -12.08 19.24 -8.77
CA LYS A 141 -10.95 18.48 -9.32
C LYS A 141 -10.75 17.19 -8.52
N ILE A 142 -10.59 16.06 -9.21
CA ILE A 142 -10.21 14.77 -8.65
C ILE A 142 -8.92 14.32 -9.34
N ALA A 143 -7.87 14.03 -8.57
CA ALA A 143 -6.66 13.42 -9.08
C ALA A 143 -6.77 11.90 -8.86
N ARG A 144 -6.94 11.14 -9.94
CA ARG A 144 -7.01 9.67 -9.91
C ARG A 144 -5.63 9.10 -10.18
N SER A 145 -5.17 8.12 -9.40
CA SER A 145 -3.91 7.45 -9.70
C SER A 145 -4.05 6.62 -10.97
N VAL A 146 -2.96 6.48 -11.74
CA VAL A 146 -2.91 5.47 -12.82
C VAL A 146 -3.08 4.04 -12.27
N HIS A 147 -2.71 3.83 -11.00
CA HIS A 147 -2.84 2.57 -10.27
C HIS A 147 -4.09 2.50 -9.37
N GLU A 148 -5.15 3.26 -9.69
CA GLU A 148 -6.33 3.30 -8.82
C GLU A 148 -7.05 1.95 -8.74
N ALA A 149 -6.96 1.10 -9.77
CA ALA A 149 -7.51 -0.26 -9.76
C ALA A 149 -6.88 -1.12 -8.64
N ALA A 150 -5.55 -1.13 -8.52
CA ALA A 150 -4.87 -1.82 -7.43
C ALA A 150 -5.20 -1.23 -6.04
N ARG A 151 -5.41 0.09 -5.94
CA ARG A 151 -5.91 0.72 -4.71
C ARG A 151 -7.31 0.26 -4.35
N ASP A 152 -8.19 0.11 -5.35
CA ASP A 152 -9.55 -0.38 -5.14
C ASP A 152 -9.54 -1.84 -4.65
N VAL A 153 -8.66 -2.70 -5.17
CA VAL A 153 -8.45 -4.07 -4.65
C VAL A 153 -8.10 -4.03 -3.16
N ALA A 154 -7.10 -3.24 -2.76
CA ALA A 154 -6.72 -3.10 -1.35
C ALA A 154 -7.87 -2.55 -0.47
N ARG A 155 -8.67 -1.59 -0.98
CA ARG A 155 -9.87 -1.09 -0.27
C ARG A 155 -10.95 -2.15 -0.12
N GLN A 156 -11.11 -3.07 -1.07
CA GLN A 156 -12.07 -4.18 -0.92
C GLN A 156 -11.56 -5.22 0.08
N ILE A 157 -10.29 -5.61 0.00
CA ILE A 157 -9.65 -6.51 0.98
C ILE A 157 -9.81 -5.94 2.39
N ALA A 158 -9.60 -4.63 2.58
CA ALA A 158 -9.72 -3.98 3.88
C ALA A 158 -11.10 -4.14 4.56
N LYS A 159 -12.15 -4.49 3.80
CA LYS A 159 -13.51 -4.72 4.32
C LYS A 159 -13.78 -6.18 4.71
N THR A 160 -12.84 -7.09 4.46
CA THR A 160 -13.08 -8.53 4.67
C THR A 160 -12.64 -8.99 6.07
N PRO A 161 -13.22 -10.08 6.61
CA PRO A 161 -12.76 -10.69 7.86
C PRO A 161 -11.29 -11.15 7.83
N GLU A 162 -10.80 -11.58 6.66
CA GLU A 162 -9.42 -12.00 6.45
C GLU A 162 -8.45 -10.86 6.70
N TYR A 163 -8.81 -9.63 6.33
CA TYR A 163 -8.00 -8.45 6.63
C TYR A 163 -7.90 -8.18 8.13
N VAL A 164 -8.98 -8.37 8.89
CA VAL A 164 -8.96 -8.26 10.36
C VAL A 164 -7.98 -9.27 10.95
N ARG A 165 -8.00 -10.52 10.45
CA ARG A 165 -7.05 -11.55 10.85
C ARG A 165 -5.61 -11.16 10.50
N SER A 166 -5.35 -10.70 9.28
CA SER A 166 -4.03 -10.22 8.86
C SER A 166 -3.52 -9.08 9.74
N ARG A 167 -4.40 -8.15 10.14
CA ARG A 167 -4.06 -7.07 11.07
C ARG A 167 -3.64 -7.59 12.45
N HIS A 168 -4.26 -8.66 12.94
CA HIS A 168 -3.82 -9.34 14.17
C HIS A 168 -2.49 -10.07 13.98
N GLU A 169 -2.30 -10.73 12.84
CA GLU A 169 -1.06 -11.43 12.51
C GLU A 169 0.14 -10.48 12.36
N ARG A 170 -0.08 -9.21 11.96
CA ARG A 170 0.97 -8.18 11.92
C ARG A 170 1.70 -8.01 13.26
N LYS A 171 1.01 -8.22 14.39
CA LYS A 171 1.60 -8.16 15.74
C LYS A 171 2.71 -9.21 15.94
N LYS A 172 2.68 -10.32 15.19
CA LYS A 172 3.76 -11.33 15.22
C LYS A 172 5.09 -10.73 14.78
N VAL A 173 5.08 -9.82 13.80
CA VAL A 173 6.29 -9.11 13.33
C VAL A 173 6.84 -8.19 14.42
N GLU A 174 5.97 -7.43 15.09
CA GLU A 174 6.37 -6.59 16.24
C GLU A 174 7.01 -7.41 17.36
N MET A 175 6.47 -8.61 17.64
CA MET A 175 7.07 -9.54 18.59
C MET A 175 8.43 -10.09 18.14
N LEU A 176 8.64 -10.29 16.83
CA LEU A 176 9.95 -10.67 16.31
C LEU A 176 10.99 -9.58 16.57
N PHE A 177 10.68 -8.32 16.27
CA PHE A 177 11.56 -7.19 16.56
C PHE A 177 11.78 -6.99 18.08
N ALA A 178 10.74 -7.22 18.89
CA ALA A 178 10.87 -7.14 20.34
C ALA A 178 11.83 -8.20 20.91
N HIS A 179 11.80 -9.43 20.39
CA HIS A 179 12.76 -10.46 20.78
C HIS A 179 14.19 -10.11 20.37
N LEU A 180 14.37 -9.61 19.14
CA LEU A 180 15.67 -9.21 18.63
C LEU A 180 16.31 -8.11 19.49
N LYS A 181 15.53 -7.11 19.91
CA LYS A 181 16.00 -6.05 20.83
C LYS A 181 16.19 -6.56 22.27
N ARG A 182 15.16 -7.16 22.88
CA ARG A 182 15.18 -7.45 24.32
C ARG A 182 15.95 -8.70 24.72
N ILE A 183 15.93 -9.73 23.87
CA ILE A 183 16.57 -11.04 24.14
C ILE A 183 17.96 -11.10 23.51
N LEU A 184 18.06 -10.78 22.22
CA LEU A 184 19.35 -10.82 21.50
C LEU A 184 20.19 -9.56 21.70
N LYS A 185 19.66 -8.54 22.41
CA LYS A 185 20.35 -7.28 22.74
C LYS A 185 20.85 -6.53 21.50
N LEU A 186 20.17 -6.68 20.36
CA LEU A 186 20.45 -5.93 19.13
C LEU A 186 19.79 -4.53 19.19
N ASP A 187 20.15 -3.76 20.21
CA ASP A 187 19.66 -2.39 20.41
C ASP A 187 20.44 -1.36 19.57
N ARG A 188 21.67 -1.71 19.17
CA ARG A 188 22.54 -0.93 18.29
C ARG A 188 23.36 -1.87 17.42
N LEU A 189 23.62 -1.43 16.19
CA LEU A 189 24.60 -2.07 15.31
C LEU A 189 26.02 -1.72 15.79
N ARG A 190 26.92 -2.70 15.75
CA ARG A 190 28.33 -2.56 16.14
C ARG A 190 29.21 -2.19 14.95
N LEU A 191 28.89 -2.72 13.78
CA LEU A 191 29.57 -2.46 12.53
C LEU A 191 29.02 -1.19 11.88
N ARG A 192 29.85 -0.54 11.07
CA ARG A 192 29.49 0.70 10.36
C ARG A 192 29.17 0.42 8.90
N GLY A 193 28.25 1.20 8.36
CA GLY A 193 27.84 1.12 6.95
C GLY A 193 26.87 -0.04 6.66
N MET A 194 26.34 -0.05 5.45
CA MET A 194 25.33 -1.03 5.04
C MET A 194 25.86 -2.46 5.05
N SER A 195 27.11 -2.69 4.61
CA SER A 195 27.76 -4.00 4.66
C SER A 195 27.74 -4.59 6.09
N GLY A 196 28.15 -3.79 7.07
CA GLY A 196 28.14 -4.20 8.47
C GLY A 196 26.74 -4.44 9.01
N ALA A 197 25.76 -3.61 8.61
CA ALA A 197 24.36 -3.83 8.95
C ALA A 197 23.85 -5.16 8.39
N THR A 198 24.17 -5.48 7.13
CA THR A 198 23.79 -6.74 6.48
C THR A 198 24.33 -7.95 7.23
N ASP A 199 25.61 -7.93 7.61
CA ASP A 199 26.21 -9.02 8.38
C ASP A 199 25.49 -9.21 9.73
N GLU A 200 25.28 -8.13 10.49
CA GLU A 200 24.63 -8.19 11.79
C GLU A 200 23.17 -8.64 11.71
N PHE A 201 22.39 -8.13 10.77
CA PHE A 201 20.99 -8.52 10.60
C PHE A 201 20.85 -9.95 10.07
N THR A 202 21.75 -10.40 9.20
CA THR A 202 21.77 -11.80 8.71
C THR A 202 22.01 -12.77 9.86
N LEU A 203 23.02 -12.50 10.69
CA LEU A 203 23.31 -13.31 11.87
C LEU A 203 22.16 -13.28 12.88
N ALA A 204 21.59 -12.10 13.16
CA ALA A 204 20.47 -11.97 14.09
C ALA A 204 19.22 -12.73 13.60
N ALA A 205 18.90 -12.64 12.30
CA ALA A 205 17.80 -13.37 11.69
C ALA A 205 18.03 -14.89 11.76
N ALA A 206 19.25 -15.36 11.50
CA ALA A 206 19.61 -16.77 11.62
C ALA A 206 19.43 -17.28 13.06
N VAL A 207 19.95 -16.57 14.05
CA VAL A 207 19.77 -16.91 15.48
C VAL A 207 18.30 -16.93 15.87
N GLN A 208 17.52 -15.96 15.40
CA GLN A 208 16.09 -15.90 15.67
C GLN A 208 15.31 -17.07 15.06
N ASN A 209 15.67 -17.48 13.83
CA ASN A 209 15.11 -18.65 13.17
C ASN A 209 15.47 -19.94 13.93
N LEU A 210 16.73 -20.11 14.34
CA LEU A 210 17.18 -21.27 15.13
C LEU A 210 16.44 -21.36 16.47
N ARG A 211 16.27 -20.23 17.18
CA ARG A 211 15.51 -20.18 18.43
C ARG A 211 14.04 -20.58 18.22
N ARG A 212 13.44 -20.19 17.08
CA ARG A 212 12.06 -20.57 16.75
C ARG A 212 11.95 -22.04 16.40
N LEU A 213 12.90 -22.57 15.62
CA LEU A 213 12.98 -23.99 15.29
C LEU A 213 13.07 -24.84 16.55
N ALA A 214 13.99 -24.51 17.46
CA ALA A 214 14.16 -25.22 18.73
C ALA A 214 12.85 -25.28 19.55
N LYS A 215 12.04 -24.21 19.56
CA LYS A 215 10.72 -24.20 20.23
C LYS A 215 9.66 -25.05 19.54
N LEU A 216 9.73 -25.19 18.22
CA LEU A 216 8.78 -26.02 17.47
C LEU A 216 9.13 -27.51 17.60
N SER A 217 10.42 -27.83 17.53
CA SER A 217 10.95 -29.20 17.61
C SER A 217 10.97 -29.79 19.02
N SER A 218 10.76 -28.99 20.08
CA SER A 218 10.83 -29.44 21.48
C SER A 218 9.51 -29.98 22.04
N HIS A 219 8.49 -30.20 21.21
CA HIS A 219 7.34 -31.01 21.60
C HIS A 219 7.74 -32.48 21.46
N GLY A 220 8.04 -33.14 22.59
CA GLY A 220 8.23 -34.59 22.62
C GLY A 220 6.99 -35.34 22.10
N PRO A 221 7.11 -36.62 21.72
CA PRO A 221 5.95 -37.42 21.31
C PRO A 221 4.86 -37.34 22.39
N PRO A 222 3.56 -37.37 22.01
CA PRO A 222 2.48 -37.32 22.99
C PRO A 222 2.69 -38.42 24.02
N THR A 223 2.80 -38.03 25.29
CA THR A 223 2.71 -38.93 26.44
C THR A 223 1.27 -39.41 26.56
N THR A 224 0.88 -40.35 25.71
CA THR A 224 -0.26 -41.23 25.96
C THR A 224 0.30 -42.59 26.34
N GLY A 225 0.29 -42.86 27.65
CA GLY A 225 0.23 -44.20 28.20
C GLY A 225 -1.22 -44.67 28.30
#